data_AF-A0A433PVB2-F1
#
_entry.id   AF-A0A433PVB2-F1
#
_cell.length_a   1.000
_cell.length_b   1.000
_cell.length_c   1.000
_cell.angle_alpha   90.00
_cell.angle_beta   90.00
_cell.angle_gamma   90.00
#
_symmetry.space_group_name_H-M   'P 1'
#
loop_
_entity.id
_entity.type
_entity.pdbx_description
1 polymer ?
#
loop_
_entity_poly.entity_id
_entity_poly.type
_entity_poly.pdbx_seq_one_letter_code
_entity_poly.pdbx_strand_id
1 'polypeptide(L)'
;MSSRTAKILENITTGLGATKLNPSVRRVSLIYAIQGKTECMGAKYFYRENLPRVKYANPEVEFVVNKSKDATITPTLTIEFALQSALTRHSLDCYSGRDQKSIGGSADAV
;
A
#
# COMPACT_ATOMS: atom_id res chain seq x y z
N MET A 1 0.56 -20.38 -29.21
CA MET A 1 1.26 -19.16 -28.72
C MET A 1 2.74 -19.50 -28.53
N SER A 2 3.67 -18.62 -28.91
CA SER A 2 5.11 -18.87 -28.70
C SER A 2 5.40 -19.06 -27.20
N SER A 3 6.23 -20.05 -26.86
CA SER A 3 6.60 -20.39 -25.47
C SER A 3 7.10 -19.18 -24.65
N ARG A 4 7.76 -18.21 -25.31
CA ARG A 4 8.23 -16.98 -24.65
C ARG A 4 7.09 -16.05 -24.23
N THR A 5 6.05 -15.91 -25.05
CA THR A 5 4.91 -15.05 -24.75
C THR A 5 4.11 -15.59 -23.57
N ALA A 6 3.92 -16.92 -23.50
CA ALA A 6 3.23 -17.57 -22.38
C ALA A 6 3.95 -17.31 -21.04
N LYS A 7 5.29 -17.43 -21.02
CA LYS A 7 6.09 -17.13 -19.81
C LYS A 7 6.01 -15.67 -19.38
N ILE A 8 5.96 -14.73 -20.33
CA ILE A 8 5.80 -13.30 -20.00
C ILE A 8 4.44 -13.06 -19.34
N LEU A 9 3.37 -13.64 -19.91
CA LEU A 9 2.03 -13.54 -19.35
C LEU A 9 1.97 -14.13 -17.94
N GLU A 10 2.52 -15.33 -17.74
CA GLU A 10 2.61 -15.96 -16.43
C GLU A 10 3.32 -15.06 -15.40
N ASN A 11 4.44 -14.44 -15.78
CA ASN A 11 5.22 -13.58 -14.90
C ASN A 11 4.51 -12.28 -14.50
N ILE A 12 3.59 -11.76 -15.32
CA ILE A 12 2.81 -10.55 -15.00
C ILE A 12 1.51 -10.86 -14.27
N THR A 13 0.93 -12.06 -14.48
CA THR A 13 -0.32 -12.48 -13.83
C THR A 13 -0.12 -13.12 -12.47
N THR A 14 1.09 -13.60 -12.16
CA THR A 14 1.37 -14.35 -10.92
C THR A 14 2.31 -13.59 -9.97
N GLY A 15 2.26 -13.94 -8.68
CA GLY A 15 3.15 -13.43 -7.63
C GLY A 15 2.52 -12.38 -6.71
N LEU A 16 3.23 -12.01 -5.63
CA LEU A 16 2.76 -11.10 -4.58
C LEU A 16 2.42 -9.69 -5.10
N GLY A 17 3.05 -9.27 -6.19
CA GLY A 17 2.78 -8.00 -6.87
C GLY A 17 1.53 -8.01 -7.75
N ALA A 18 0.93 -9.17 -8.06
CA ALA A 18 -0.30 -9.26 -8.85
C ALA A 18 -1.56 -9.09 -7.98
N THR A 19 -1.49 -8.22 -6.98
CA THR A 19 -2.59 -7.99 -6.04
C THR A 19 -3.52 -6.90 -6.54
N LYS A 20 -4.81 -7.04 -6.22
CA LYS A 20 -5.81 -6.00 -6.49
C LYS A 20 -5.75 -4.93 -5.40
N LEU A 21 -5.65 -3.68 -5.80
CA LEU A 21 -5.65 -2.53 -4.90
C LEU A 21 -7.08 -2.23 -4.44
N ASN A 22 -7.20 -1.50 -3.33
CA ASN A 22 -8.49 -1.02 -2.87
C ASN A 22 -9.10 -0.11 -3.95
N PRO A 23 -10.40 -0.22 -4.28
CA PRO A 23 -11.06 0.61 -5.29
C PRO A 23 -11.02 2.12 -4.98
N SER A 24 -10.69 2.49 -3.74
CA SER A 24 -10.46 3.88 -3.34
C SER A 24 -9.14 4.42 -3.88
N VAL A 25 -8.18 3.61 -4.31
CA VAL A 25 -6.92 4.08 -4.87
C VAL A 25 -7.14 4.57 -6.31
N ARG A 26 -6.70 5.80 -6.62
CA ARG A 26 -6.78 6.36 -7.97
C ARG A 26 -5.43 6.51 -8.65
N ARG A 27 -4.41 6.91 -7.89
CA ARG A 27 -3.10 7.20 -8.46
C ARG A 27 -2.00 6.66 -7.56
N VAL A 28 -1.01 6.03 -8.18
CA VAL A 28 0.21 5.56 -7.53
C VAL A 28 1.39 6.20 -8.26
N SER A 29 2.14 7.06 -7.57
CA SER A 29 3.32 7.71 -8.13
C SER A 29 4.60 7.26 -7.43
N LEU A 30 5.57 6.82 -8.22
CA LEU A 30 6.90 6.44 -7.75
C LEU A 30 7.92 7.46 -8.24
N ILE A 31 8.67 8.04 -7.32
CA ILE A 31 9.81 8.91 -7.62
C ILE A 31 11.07 8.22 -7.11
N TYR A 32 12.09 8.07 -7.96
CA TYR A 32 13.39 7.53 -7.53
C TYR A 32 14.55 8.01 -8.41
N ALA A 33 15.76 7.98 -7.85
CA ALA A 33 16.98 8.29 -8.56
C ALA A 33 17.46 7.10 -9.42
N ILE A 34 17.75 7.36 -10.70
CA ILE A 34 18.32 6.38 -11.64
C ILE A 34 19.76 6.06 -11.22
N GLN A 35 20.53 7.12 -10.96
CA GLN A 35 21.92 7.07 -10.55
C GLN A 35 21.99 7.42 -9.07
N GLY A 36 22.64 6.60 -8.26
CA GLY A 36 22.66 6.79 -6.81
C GLY A 36 22.98 5.50 -6.04
N LYS A 37 23.21 5.68 -4.74
CA LYS A 37 23.60 4.65 -3.76
C LYS A 37 22.63 3.46 -3.70
N THR A 38 23.07 2.41 -2.99
CA THR A 38 22.30 1.20 -2.63
C THR A 38 20.89 1.47 -2.08
N GLU A 39 20.65 2.67 -1.55
CA GLU A 39 19.37 3.11 -0.98
C GLU A 39 18.20 3.11 -1.98
N CYS A 40 18.47 3.28 -3.29
CA CYS A 40 17.43 3.23 -4.33
C CYS A 40 17.18 1.83 -4.92
N MET A 41 17.87 0.79 -4.44
CA MET A 41 17.75 -0.56 -5.03
C MET A 41 16.35 -1.15 -4.85
N GLY A 42 15.69 -0.90 -3.71
CA GLY A 42 14.32 -1.33 -3.46
C GLY A 42 13.34 -0.73 -4.48
N ALA A 43 13.45 0.58 -4.75
CA ALA A 43 12.59 1.24 -5.73
C ALA A 43 12.83 0.74 -7.17
N LYS A 44 14.10 0.49 -7.54
CA LYS A 44 14.45 -0.11 -8.83
C LYS A 44 13.89 -1.52 -8.98
N TYR A 45 13.97 -2.33 -7.93
CA TYR A 45 13.39 -3.67 -7.90
C TYR A 45 11.86 -3.61 -8.01
N PHE A 46 11.22 -2.74 -7.23
CA PHE A 46 9.78 -2.54 -7.29
C PHE A 46 9.32 -2.13 -8.70
N TYR A 47 10.00 -1.17 -9.34
CA TYR A 47 9.70 -0.75 -10.71
C TYR A 47 9.81 -1.88 -11.74
N ARG A 48 10.80 -2.77 -11.60
CA ARG A 48 11.06 -3.84 -12.58
C ARG A 48 10.18 -5.07 -12.38
N GLU A 49 10.00 -5.50 -11.14
CA GLU A 49 9.38 -6.79 -10.83
C GLU A 49 7.91 -6.65 -10.40
N ASN A 50 7.59 -5.67 -9.56
CA ASN A 50 6.28 -5.59 -8.91
C ASN A 50 5.33 -4.65 -9.66
N LEU A 51 5.81 -3.48 -10.08
CA LEU A 51 4.99 -2.47 -10.74
C LEU A 51 4.27 -3.00 -12.00
N PRO A 52 4.90 -3.80 -12.88
CA PRO A 52 4.20 -4.36 -14.04
C PRO A 52 3.05 -5.28 -13.64
N ARG A 53 3.22 -6.07 -12.58
CA ARG A 53 2.21 -6.99 -12.04
C ARG A 53 1.03 -6.23 -11.44
N VAL A 54 1.32 -5.23 -10.60
CA VAL A 54 0.29 -4.38 -9.97
C VAL A 54 -0.48 -3.63 -11.05
N LYS A 55 0.21 -3.06 -12.04
CA LYS A 55 -0.41 -2.32 -13.15
C LYS A 55 -1.31 -3.22 -14.00
N TYR A 56 -0.89 -4.45 -14.27
CA TYR A 56 -1.69 -5.40 -15.04
C TYR A 56 -2.96 -5.83 -14.29
N ALA A 57 -2.86 -6.03 -12.97
CA ALA A 57 -4.00 -6.40 -12.13
C ALA A 57 -5.00 -5.25 -11.89
N ASN A 58 -4.58 -3.98 -12.04
CA ASN A 58 -5.35 -2.79 -11.71
C ASN A 58 -5.33 -1.76 -12.86
N PRO A 59 -6.00 -2.05 -14.00
CA PRO A 59 -6.00 -1.16 -15.16
C PRO A 59 -6.67 0.21 -14.91
N GLU A 60 -7.54 0.30 -13.90
CA GLU A 60 -8.27 1.51 -13.51
C GLU A 60 -7.42 2.52 -12.71
N VAL A 61 -6.29 2.09 -12.16
CA VAL A 61 -5.39 2.92 -11.35
C VAL A 61 -4.33 3.58 -12.24
N GLU A 62 -4.13 4.88 -12.07
CA GLU A 62 -3.07 5.61 -12.77
C GLU A 62 -1.72 5.35 -12.11
N PHE A 63 -0.74 4.84 -12.88
CA PHE A 63 0.63 4.63 -12.40
C PHE A 63 1.59 5.61 -13.06
N VAL A 64 2.23 6.46 -12.26
CA VAL A 64 3.20 7.48 -12.71
C VAL A 64 4.60 7.15 -12.15
N VAL A 65 5.62 7.17 -13.00
CA VAL A 65 7.01 6.90 -12.58
C VAL A 65 7.92 8.04 -12.99
N ASN A 66 8.43 8.77 -12.02
CA ASN A 66 9.38 9.87 -12.22
C ASN A 66 10.79 9.39 -11.88
N LYS A 67 11.62 9.27 -12.91
CA LYS A 67 13.01 8.84 -12.80
C LYS A 67 13.90 10.06 -12.85
N SER A 68 14.59 10.36 -11.75
CA SER A 68 15.52 11.51 -11.71
C SER A 68 16.97 11.07 -11.91
N LYS A 69 17.78 11.96 -12.47
CA LYS A 69 19.25 11.78 -12.54
C LYS A 69 19.96 12.26 -11.27
N ASP A 70 19.28 13.03 -10.44
CA ASP A 70 19.82 13.52 -9.18
C ASP A 70 19.86 12.40 -8.14
N ALA A 71 21.07 12.07 -7.69
CA ALA A 71 21.35 11.00 -6.73
C ALA A 71 20.95 11.34 -5.29
N THR A 72 20.60 12.60 -5.00
CA THR A 72 20.18 13.05 -3.67
C THR A 72 18.71 12.77 -3.36
N ILE A 73 17.94 12.37 -4.37
CA ILE A 73 16.51 12.11 -4.22
C ILE A 73 16.26 10.82 -3.46
N THR A 74 15.53 10.95 -2.36
CA THR A 74 15.00 9.82 -1.59
C THR A 74 13.87 9.13 -2.37
N PRO A 75 13.95 7.80 -2.58
CA PRO A 75 12.91 7.08 -3.28
C PRO A 75 11.58 7.17 -2.50
N THR A 76 10.54 7.67 -3.15
CA THR A 76 9.24 7.94 -2.52
C THR A 76 8.12 7.32 -3.35
N LEU A 77 7.23 6.57 -2.69
CA LEU A 77 6.00 6.05 -3.26
C LEU A 77 4.82 6.81 -2.65
N THR A 78 4.00 7.45 -3.48
CA THR A 78 2.80 8.15 -3.04
C THR A 78 1.57 7.45 -3.60
N ILE A 79 0.58 7.23 -2.74
CA ILE A 79 -0.70 6.61 -3.09
C ILE A 79 -1.79 7.63 -2.82
N GLU A 80 -2.55 7.94 -3.84
CA GLU A 80 -3.66 8.88 -3.77
C GLU A 80 -4.96 8.13 -3.81
N PHE A 81 -5.79 8.43 -2.82
CA PHE A 81 -7.11 7.88 -2.69
C PHE A 81 -8.15 8.86 -3.26
N ALA A 82 -9.16 8.32 -3.92
CA ALA A 82 -10.39 9.04 -4.19
C ALA A 82 -10.90 9.61 -2.87
N LEU A 83 -11.24 10.90 -2.87
CA LEU A 83 -11.98 11.48 -1.76
C LEU A 83 -13.30 10.72 -1.65
N GLN A 84 -13.39 9.79 -0.70
CA GLN A 84 -14.69 9.41 -0.18
C GLN A 84 -15.20 10.66 0.51
N SER A 85 -16.18 11.31 -0.12
CA SER A 85 -17.00 12.31 0.53
C SER A 85 -17.30 11.82 1.94
N ALA A 86 -16.91 12.61 2.94
CA ALA A 86 -17.04 12.36 4.37
C ALA A 86 -18.52 12.21 4.80
N LEU A 87 -19.18 11.17 4.32
CA LEU A 87 -20.58 10.83 4.56
C LEU A 87 -20.73 9.32 4.72
N THR A 88 -19.91 8.75 5.58
CA THR A 88 -20.40 7.68 6.45
C THR A 88 -20.02 8.04 7.87
N ARG A 89 -20.85 8.90 8.48
CA ARG A 89 -21.00 8.93 9.94
C ARG A 89 -21.50 7.54 10.33
N HIS A 90 -20.59 6.59 10.52
CA HIS A 90 -20.94 5.39 11.25
C HIS A 90 -20.78 5.69 12.73
N SER A 91 -21.93 5.57 13.38
CA SER A 91 -22.23 5.89 14.75
C SER A 91 -21.15 5.38 15.70
N LEU A 92 -20.71 6.24 16.62
CA LEU A 92 -20.32 5.80 17.95
C LEU A 92 -21.62 5.30 18.61
N ASP A 93 -22.08 4.10 18.26
CA ASP A 93 -22.99 3.40 19.13
C ASP A 93 -22.14 2.92 20.30
N CYS A 94 -22.27 3.71 21.34
CA CYS A 94 -21.63 3.63 22.62
C CYS A 94 -21.54 2.19 23.10
N TYR A 95 -20.33 1.85 23.58
CA TYR A 95 -20.03 0.72 24.44
C TYR A 95 -21.11 0.61 25.55
N SER A 96 -22.13 -0.22 25.33
CA SER A 96 -23.09 -0.56 26.38
C SER A 96 -22.35 -1.44 27.38
N GLY A 97 -22.43 -1.05 28.65
CA GLY A 97 -21.59 -1.51 29.74
C GLY A 97 -21.49 -3.02 29.94
N ARG A 98 -20.44 -3.39 30.69
CA ARG A 98 -20.42 -4.55 31.58
C ARG A 98 -19.39 -4.35 32.69
N ASP A 99 -19.93 -4.22 33.90
CA ASP A 99 -19.45 -4.71 35.20
C ASP A 99 -18.11 -4.22 35.76
N GLN A 100 -18.17 -3.15 36.57
CA GLN A 100 -17.26 -2.97 37.70
C GLN A 100 -17.63 -3.97 38.81
N LYS A 101 -16.92 -5.10 38.87
CA LYS A 101 -16.97 -5.99 40.04
C LYS A 101 -16.20 -5.33 41.19
N SER A 102 -16.94 -4.74 42.13
CA SER A 102 -16.45 -4.29 43.43
C SER A 102 -15.86 -5.48 44.20
N ILE A 103 -14.58 -5.40 44.56
CA ILE A 103 -13.98 -6.30 45.55
C ILE A 103 -13.74 -5.45 46.79
N GLY A 104 -14.53 -5.70 47.83
CA GLY A 104 -14.34 -5.11 49.15
C GLY A 104 -13.03 -5.60 49.75
N GLY A 105 -12.19 -4.66 50.17
CA GLY A 105 -11.00 -4.89 50.99
C GLY A 105 -11.16 -4.13 52.29
N SER A 106 -11.32 -4.90 53.36
CA SER A 106 -11.52 -4.50 54.75
C SER A 106 -10.47 -3.51 55.25
N ALA A 107 -10.91 -2.57 56.08
CA ALA A 107 -10.07 -1.80 56.99
C ALA A 107 -9.42 -2.73 58.02
N ASP A 108 -8.16 -2.48 58.36
CA ASP A 108 -7.62 -2.78 59.68
C ASP A 108 -6.62 -1.67 60.05
N ALA A 109 -6.95 -0.98 61.13
CA ALA A 109 -6.16 0.04 61.78
C ALA A 109 -5.97 -0.43 63.23
N VAL A 110 -4.73 -0.78 63.60
CA VAL A 110 -4.10 -0.61 64.93
C VAL A 110 -2.59 -0.58 64.73
#